data_AF-A0A2D5Z2J0-F1
#
_entry.id   AF-A0A2D5Z2J0-F1
#
_cell.length_a   1.000
_cell.length_b   1.000
_cell.length_c   1.000
_cell.angle_alpha   90.00
_cell.angle_beta   90.00
_cell.angle_gamma   90.00
#
_symmetry.space_group_name_H-M   'P 1'
#
loop_
_entity.id
_entity.type
_entity.pdbx_description
1 polymer ?
#
loop_
_entity_poly.entity_id
_entity_poly.type
_entity_poly.pdbx_seq_one_letter_code
_entity_poly.pdbx_strand_id
1 'polypeptide(L)'
;MTVSLAVVLIAASAAAPVEIESDIGGRDYHWKVTNRSKTAITSIRVPVHQVYNEKVPKGWQFRKLSADMFEATADSAVHSIYRDGTAKFTVRAASSGAVLSLGKAYIGFRDGSTVEVANVWTPRPEPKSTVIVVPCVIAALALLHTTLTRRN
;
A
#
# COMPACT_ATOMS: atom_id res chain seq x y z
N MET A 1 17.47 -10.42 15.29
CA MET A 1 16.25 -11.17 14.93
C MET A 1 15.63 -10.53 13.72
N THR A 2 15.85 -11.11 12.54
CA THR A 2 15.35 -10.63 11.26
C THR A 2 14.01 -11.32 11.01
N VAL A 3 12.89 -10.61 11.19
CA VAL A 3 11.56 -11.15 10.85
C VAL A 3 11.44 -11.05 9.33
N SER A 4 11.63 -12.19 8.64
CA SER A 4 11.37 -12.32 7.21
C SER A 4 9.85 -12.38 7.04
N LEU A 5 9.26 -11.29 6.57
CA LEU A 5 7.82 -11.16 6.39
C LEU A 5 7.38 -11.99 5.18
N ALA A 6 6.26 -12.69 5.32
CA ALA A 6 5.72 -13.60 4.32
C ALA A 6 5.53 -12.93 2.95
N VAL A 7 6.15 -13.49 1.91
CA VAL A 7 5.76 -13.26 0.53
C VAL A 7 4.39 -13.91 0.35
N VAL A 8 3.32 -13.14 0.55
CA VAL A 8 1.95 -13.59 0.27
C VAL A 8 1.73 -13.43 -1.24
N LEU A 9 2.00 -14.50 -1.98
CA LEU A 9 1.60 -14.64 -3.38
C LEU A 9 0.07 -14.76 -3.43
N ILE A 10 -0.64 -13.65 -3.60
CA ILE A 10 -2.07 -13.72 -3.95
C ILE A 10 -2.11 -14.12 -5.42
N ALA A 11 -2.64 -15.32 -5.69
CA ALA A 11 -2.76 -15.87 -7.03
C ALA A 11 -3.41 -14.86 -7.98
N ALA A 12 -2.58 -14.27 -8.84
CA ALA A 12 -3.02 -13.49 -9.97
C ALA A 12 -3.91 -14.40 -10.82
N SER A 13 -5.17 -14.01 -11.04
CA SER A 13 -5.97 -14.56 -12.12
C SER A 13 -5.10 -14.57 -13.38
N ALA A 14 -4.99 -15.71 -14.05
CA ALA A 14 -4.02 -16.00 -15.11
C ALA A 14 -4.11 -15.09 -16.37
N ALA A 15 -4.90 -14.01 -16.32
CA ALA A 15 -5.07 -13.03 -17.38
C ALA A 15 -5.04 -11.56 -16.91
N ALA A 16 -4.60 -11.26 -15.68
CA ALA A 16 -4.51 -9.87 -15.24
C ALA A 16 -3.43 -9.10 -16.03
N PRO A 17 -3.73 -7.92 -16.61
CA PRO A 17 -2.79 -7.16 -17.44
C PRO A 17 -1.62 -6.55 -16.65
N VAL A 18 -1.71 -6.55 -15.32
CA VAL A 18 -0.67 -6.06 -14.41
C VAL A 18 -0.62 -6.96 -13.19
N GLU A 19 0.59 -7.25 -12.75
CA GLU A 19 0.89 -7.98 -11.51
C GLU A 19 1.61 -7.04 -10.54
N ILE A 20 1.17 -7.01 -9.29
CA ILE A 20 1.79 -6.19 -8.24
C ILE A 20 2.14 -7.09 -7.07
N GLU A 21 3.43 -7.23 -6.80
CA GLU A 21 3.98 -7.92 -5.64
C GLU A 21 4.32 -6.88 -4.56
N SER A 22 3.74 -7.05 -3.38
CA SER A 22 3.97 -6.20 -2.21
C SER A 22 4.94 -6.86 -1.24
N ASP A 23 6.00 -6.15 -0.86
CA ASP A 23 6.94 -6.55 0.19
C ASP A 23 7.00 -5.45 1.25
N ILE A 24 6.81 -5.80 2.52
CA ILE A 24 6.72 -4.85 3.63
C ILE A 24 7.80 -5.16 4.66
N GLY A 25 8.73 -4.22 4.83
CA GLY A 25 9.81 -4.30 5.80
C GLY A 25 9.68 -3.21 6.86
N GLY A 26 9.10 -3.54 8.01
CA GLY A 26 8.87 -2.56 9.08
C GLY A 26 7.89 -1.47 8.65
N ARG A 27 8.39 -0.29 8.25
CA ARG A 27 7.58 0.83 7.71
C ARG A 27 7.83 1.10 6.23
N ASP A 28 8.72 0.34 5.61
CA ASP A 28 9.02 0.47 4.19
C ASP A 28 8.06 -0.43 3.40
N TYR A 29 7.31 0.17 2.48
CA TYR A 29 6.39 -0.51 1.58
C TYR A 29 7.03 -0.54 0.20
N HIS A 30 7.21 -1.74 -0.34
CA HIS A 30 7.75 -1.97 -1.66
C HIS A 30 6.67 -2.55 -2.55
N TRP A 31 6.47 -1.96 -3.73
CA TRP A 31 5.61 -2.49 -4.78
C TRP A 31 6.45 -2.80 -6.01
N LYS A 32 6.50 -4.06 -6.38
CA LYS A 32 7.12 -4.52 -7.61
C LYS A 32 6.01 -4.76 -8.63
N VAL A 33 5.98 -3.93 -9.65
CA VAL A 33 4.93 -3.89 -10.67
C VAL A 33 5.48 -4.54 -11.93
N THR A 34 4.81 -5.60 -12.39
CA THR A 34 5.16 -6.31 -13.63
C THR A 34 4.06 -6.10 -14.66
N ASN A 35 4.42 -5.64 -15.85
CA ASN A 35 3.47 -5.45 -16.93
C ASN A 35 3.21 -6.77 -17.66
N ARG A 36 1.96 -7.23 -17.73
CA ARG A 36 1.55 -8.39 -18.53
C ARG A 36 0.77 -7.98 -19.79
N SER A 37 0.44 -6.70 -19.91
CA SER A 37 -0.24 -6.09 -21.05
C SER A 37 0.70 -5.89 -22.23
N LYS A 38 0.11 -5.74 -23.42
CA LYS A 38 0.82 -5.27 -24.63
C LYS A 38 1.09 -3.76 -24.56
N THR A 39 0.24 -2.99 -23.87
CA THR A 39 0.43 -1.55 -23.71
C THR A 39 1.41 -1.27 -22.58
N ALA A 40 2.33 -0.31 -22.79
CA ALA A 40 3.29 0.09 -21.77
C ALA A 40 2.61 0.83 -20.60
N ILE A 41 3.04 0.55 -19.37
CA ILE A 41 2.59 1.26 -18.17
C ILE A 41 3.35 2.59 -18.06
N THR A 42 2.60 3.67 -17.87
CA THR A 42 3.11 5.04 -17.78
C THR A 42 2.86 5.68 -16.43
N SER A 43 1.91 5.18 -15.64
CA SER A 43 1.65 5.67 -14.30
C SER A 43 1.20 4.60 -13.32
N ILE A 44 1.48 4.83 -12.05
CA ILE A 44 0.97 4.06 -10.93
C ILE A 44 0.44 5.02 -9.87
N ARG A 45 -0.72 4.68 -9.31
CA ARG A 45 -1.31 5.37 -8.16
C ARG A 45 -1.67 4.38 -7.09
N VAL A 46 -1.24 4.64 -5.85
CA VAL A 46 -1.48 3.76 -4.71
C VAL A 46 -1.99 4.59 -3.53
N PRO A 47 -3.07 4.19 -2.86
CA PRO A 47 -3.53 4.83 -1.63
C PRO A 47 -2.47 4.70 -0.53
N VAL A 48 -2.12 5.80 0.09
CA VAL A 48 -1.13 5.85 1.16
C VAL A 48 -1.64 6.68 2.32
N HIS A 49 -0.94 6.66 3.44
CA HIS A 49 -1.22 7.53 4.57
C HIS A 49 0.09 7.96 5.20
N GLN A 50 0.31 9.28 5.28
CA GLN A 50 1.48 9.89 5.92
C GLN A 50 2.81 9.22 5.52
N VAL A 51 3.11 9.21 4.22
CA VAL A 51 4.35 8.64 3.69
C VAL A 51 5.42 9.69 3.42
N TYR A 52 6.67 9.23 3.38
CA TYR A 52 7.87 10.01 3.05
C TYR A 52 8.94 9.08 2.45
N ASN A 53 10.08 9.65 2.04
CA ASN A 53 11.22 8.93 1.45
C ASN A 53 10.83 8.07 0.25
N GLU A 54 10.01 8.64 -0.63
CA GLU A 54 9.54 8.00 -1.85
C GLU A 54 10.70 7.70 -2.80
N LYS A 55 10.76 6.47 -3.30
CA LYS A 55 11.71 6.06 -4.33
C LYS A 55 10.94 5.50 -5.52
N VAL A 56 11.20 6.07 -6.67
CA VAL A 56 10.65 5.66 -7.96
C VAL A 56 11.78 5.17 -8.87
N PRO A 57 11.47 4.35 -9.89
CA PRO A 57 12.45 3.91 -10.88
C PRO A 57 13.13 5.08 -11.59
N LYS A 58 14.31 4.85 -12.17
CA LYS A 58 14.98 5.85 -13.02
C LYS A 58 14.05 6.25 -14.17
N GLY A 59 13.94 7.55 -14.43
CA GLY A 59 13.06 8.08 -15.47
C GLY A 59 11.58 8.15 -15.08
N TRP A 60 11.28 7.98 -13.79
CA TRP A 60 9.96 8.22 -13.22
C TRP A 60 10.01 9.42 -12.29
N GLN A 61 8.88 10.09 -12.18
CA GLN A 61 8.68 11.23 -11.29
C GLN A 61 7.58 10.88 -10.30
N PHE A 62 7.86 11.10 -9.02
CA PHE A 62 6.84 11.08 -7.99
C PHE A 62 6.04 12.38 -8.03
N ARG A 63 4.72 12.26 -7.94
CA ARG A 63 3.79 13.38 -7.78
C ARG A 63 2.90 13.12 -6.58
N LYS A 64 2.74 14.14 -5.74
CA LYS A 64 1.81 14.11 -4.62
C LYS A 64 0.47 14.69 -5.09
N LEU A 65 -0.45 13.83 -5.54
CA LEU A 65 -1.82 14.25 -5.92
C LEU A 65 -2.61 14.71 -4.70
N SER A 66 -2.48 14.01 -3.57
CA SER A 66 -3.15 14.32 -2.32
C SER A 66 -2.33 13.79 -1.14
N ALA A 67 -2.78 14.08 0.09
CA ALA A 67 -2.15 13.54 1.29
C ALA A 67 -2.24 12.00 1.38
N ASP A 68 -3.20 11.39 0.68
CA ASP A 68 -3.54 9.97 0.82
C ASP A 68 -3.32 9.16 -0.47
N MET A 69 -2.61 9.73 -1.45
CA MET A 69 -2.29 9.05 -2.71
C MET A 69 -0.84 9.28 -3.10
N PHE A 70 -0.14 8.17 -3.32
CA PHE A 70 1.13 8.14 -4.00
C PHE A 70 0.86 8.06 -5.50
N GLU A 71 1.47 8.93 -6.31
CA GLU A 71 1.47 8.82 -7.75
C GLU A 71 2.91 8.84 -8.28
N ALA A 72 3.21 7.95 -9.22
CA ALA A 72 4.43 8.04 -10.01
C ALA A 72 4.09 7.93 -11.49
N THR A 73 4.76 8.75 -12.31
CA THR A 73 4.60 8.80 -13.76
C THR A 73 5.94 8.73 -14.46
N ALA A 74 6.05 7.95 -15.54
CA ALA A 74 7.23 7.97 -16.41
C ALA A 74 7.41 9.38 -17.02
N ASP A 75 8.63 9.90 -17.02
CA ASP A 75 8.96 11.22 -17.61
C ASP A 75 8.88 11.23 -19.14
N SER A 76 8.93 10.04 -19.75
CA SER A 76 8.99 9.82 -21.18
C SER A 76 8.55 8.40 -21.53
N ALA A 77 8.21 8.19 -22.81
CA ALA A 77 7.82 6.88 -23.32
C ALA A 77 8.93 5.82 -23.21
N VAL A 78 10.20 6.24 -23.19
CA VAL A 78 11.34 5.32 -23.14
C VAL A 78 11.46 4.67 -21.75
N HIS A 79 11.06 5.38 -20.69
CA HIS A 79 11.11 4.87 -19.31
C HIS A 79 9.82 4.16 -18.86
N SER A 80 8.84 3.99 -19.76
CA SER A 80 7.61 3.24 -19.47
C SER A 80 7.93 1.75 -19.23
N ILE A 81 7.06 1.06 -18.46
CA ILE A 81 7.24 -0.38 -18.22
C ILE A 81 6.59 -1.13 -19.37
N TYR A 82 7.40 -1.62 -20.30
CA TYR A 82 6.94 -2.45 -21.42
C TYR A 82 6.55 -3.85 -20.98
N ARG A 83 5.95 -4.63 -21.88
CA ARG A 83 5.50 -6.00 -21.62
C ARG A 83 6.62 -6.85 -20.99
N ASP A 84 6.27 -7.60 -19.96
CA ASP A 84 7.14 -8.42 -19.10
C ASP A 84 8.24 -7.63 -18.37
N GLY A 85 8.26 -6.31 -18.51
CA GLY A 85 9.08 -5.42 -17.72
C GLY A 85 8.57 -5.31 -16.29
N THR A 86 9.51 -5.09 -15.38
CA THR A 86 9.24 -4.92 -13.95
C THR A 86 9.85 -3.64 -13.43
N ALA A 87 9.16 -2.96 -12.53
CA ALA A 87 9.69 -1.80 -11.84
C ALA A 87 9.34 -1.81 -10.35
N LYS A 88 10.23 -1.26 -9.52
CA LYS A 88 10.07 -1.19 -8.06
C LYS A 88 9.77 0.24 -7.61
N PHE A 89 8.68 0.39 -6.87
CA PHE A 89 8.27 1.62 -6.20
C PHE A 89 8.40 1.41 -4.69
N THR A 90 8.77 2.44 -3.96
CA THR A 90 8.94 2.34 -2.51
C THR A 90 8.50 3.62 -1.82
N VAL A 91 7.85 3.46 -0.68
CA VAL A 91 7.52 4.55 0.23
C VAL A 91 7.77 4.11 1.65
N ARG A 92 8.00 5.07 2.56
CA ARG A 92 8.09 4.80 3.99
C ARG A 92 6.91 5.44 4.71
N ALA A 93 6.17 4.67 5.50
CA ALA A 93 5.10 5.20 6.33
C ALA A 93 5.64 5.88 7.59
N ALA A 94 5.00 6.98 8.01
CA ALA A 94 5.25 7.63 9.28
C ALA A 94 4.90 6.71 10.45
N SER A 95 5.44 7.02 11.63
CA SER A 95 5.09 6.35 12.90
C SER A 95 3.63 6.52 13.30
N SER A 96 3.00 7.61 12.87
CA SER A 96 1.69 8.02 13.34
C SER A 96 0.58 7.38 12.51
N GLY A 97 -0.17 6.45 13.13
CA GLY A 97 -1.52 6.09 12.69
C GLY A 97 -1.65 5.38 11.33
N ALA A 98 -0.56 4.86 10.75
CA ALA A 98 -0.63 4.02 9.58
C ALA A 98 -0.71 2.54 9.97
N VAL A 99 -1.77 1.85 9.55
CA VAL A 99 -1.93 0.41 9.66
C VAL A 99 -1.72 -0.26 8.31
N LEU A 100 -1.23 -1.50 8.34
CA LEU A 100 -1.12 -2.35 7.16
C LEU A 100 -2.53 -2.77 6.72
N SER A 101 -2.93 -2.40 5.50
CA SER A 101 -4.27 -2.70 4.98
C SER A 101 -4.23 -2.98 3.48
N LEU A 102 -5.25 -3.66 2.97
CA LEU A 102 -5.42 -3.92 1.54
C LEU A 102 -6.14 -2.73 0.89
N GLY A 103 -5.56 -2.25 -0.21
CA GLY A 103 -6.06 -1.15 -1.01
C GLY A 103 -6.17 -1.52 -2.50
N LYS A 104 -6.59 -0.54 -3.29
CA LYS A 104 -6.70 -0.62 -4.74
C LYS A 104 -5.62 0.26 -5.36
N ALA A 105 -4.73 -0.32 -6.17
CA ALA A 105 -3.80 0.44 -6.99
C ALA A 105 -4.42 0.73 -8.37
N TYR A 106 -4.06 1.84 -8.97
CA TYR A 106 -4.51 2.23 -10.31
C TYR A 106 -3.31 2.36 -11.23
N ILE A 107 -3.33 1.64 -12.33
CA ILE A 107 -2.23 1.55 -13.28
C ILE A 107 -2.66 2.20 -14.58
N GLY A 108 -2.01 3.29 -14.96
CA GLY A 108 -2.25 3.99 -16.21
C GLY A 108 -1.34 3.47 -17.31
N PHE A 109 -1.92 3.28 -18.49
CA PHE A 109 -1.25 2.82 -19.68
C PHE A 109 -1.02 3.95 -20.68
N ARG A 110 -0.10 3.74 -21.62
CA ARG A 110 0.22 4.70 -22.68
C ARG A 110 -0.96 5.03 -23.60
N ASP A 111 -1.91 4.11 -23.76
CA ASP A 111 -3.14 4.32 -24.55
C ASP A 111 -4.20 5.13 -23.79
N GLY A 112 -3.90 5.58 -22.57
CA GLY A 112 -4.82 6.34 -21.71
C GLY A 112 -5.77 5.47 -20.88
N SER A 113 -5.78 4.15 -21.10
CA SER A 113 -6.57 3.24 -20.27
C SER A 113 -5.99 3.15 -18.85
N THR A 114 -6.86 2.83 -17.89
CA THR A 114 -6.46 2.60 -16.49
C THR A 114 -7.03 1.27 -16.03
N VAL A 115 -6.21 0.47 -15.36
CA VAL A 115 -6.65 -0.77 -14.70
C VAL A 115 -6.56 -0.61 -13.19
N GLU A 116 -7.59 -1.10 -12.51
CA GLU A 116 -7.60 -1.25 -11.06
C GLU A 116 -7.03 -2.62 -10.68
N VAL A 117 -6.06 -2.61 -9.77
CA VAL A 117 -5.49 -3.81 -9.14
C VAL A 117 -5.91 -3.80 -7.68
N ALA A 118 -6.82 -4.69 -7.32
CA ALA A 118 -7.29 -4.85 -5.95
C ALA A 118 -6.27 -5.61 -5.08
N ASN A 119 -6.48 -5.58 -3.76
CA ASN A 119 -5.71 -6.34 -2.78
C ASN A 119 -4.20 -6.02 -2.77
N VAL A 120 -3.84 -4.77 -3.01
CA VAL A 120 -2.45 -4.29 -2.88
C VAL A 120 -2.22 -3.85 -1.44
N TRP A 121 -1.15 -4.30 -0.80
CA TRP A 121 -0.85 -3.84 0.56
C TRP A 121 -0.40 -2.38 0.58
N THR A 122 -1.06 -1.55 1.39
CA THR A 122 -0.74 -0.13 1.51
C THR A 122 -0.86 0.38 2.95
N PRO A 123 -0.14 1.47 3.30
CA PRO A 123 -0.34 2.14 4.57
C PRO A 123 -1.65 2.92 4.53
N ARG A 124 -2.57 2.63 5.46
CA ARG A 124 -3.88 3.31 5.56
C ARG A 124 -4.06 3.91 6.95
N PRO A 125 -4.87 4.96 7.09
CA PRO A 125 -5.19 5.49 8.41
C PRO A 125 -5.82 4.41 9.28
N GLU A 126 -5.42 4.36 10.54
CA GLU A 126 -6.04 3.50 11.54
C GLU A 126 -7.55 3.80 11.64
N PRO A 127 -8.41 2.76 11.65
CA PRO A 127 -9.84 2.97 11.81
C PRO A 127 -10.12 3.68 13.15
N LYS A 128 -10.80 4.84 13.09
CA LYS A 128 -11.17 5.61 14.29
C LYS A 128 -11.96 4.80 15.31
N SER A 129 -12.71 3.79 14.86
CA SER A 129 -13.45 2.86 15.72
C SER A 129 -12.51 2.07 16.64
N THR A 130 -11.37 1.58 16.15
CA THR A 130 -10.40 0.83 16.96
C THR A 130 -9.81 1.72 18.06
N VAL A 131 -9.46 2.96 17.72
CA VAL A 131 -8.89 3.94 18.65
C VAL A 131 -9.83 4.24 19.82
N ILE A 132 -11.15 4.19 19.61
CA ILE A 132 -12.16 4.45 20.64
C ILE A 132 -12.54 3.18 21.41
N VAL A 133 -12.69 2.05 20.72
CA VAL A 133 -13.19 0.81 21.33
C VAL A 133 -12.20 0.26 22.36
N VAL A 134 -10.90 0.27 22.08
CA VAL A 134 -9.87 -0.26 22.99
C VAL A 134 -9.90 0.42 24.38
N PRO A 135 -9.82 1.76 24.51
CA PRO A 135 -9.88 2.39 25.82
C PRO A 135 -11.24 2.19 26.51
N CYS A 136 -12.35 2.15 25.76
CA CYS A 136 -13.66 1.85 26.34
C CYS A 136 -13.72 0.43 26.93
N VAL A 137 -13.16 -0.57 26.24
CA VAL A 137 -13.09 -1.96 26.73
C VAL A 137 -12.20 -2.04 27.97
N ILE A 138 -11.03 -1.39 27.98
CA ILE A 138 -10.14 -1.35 29.15
C ILE A 138 -10.85 -0.70 30.34
N ALA A 139 -11.54 0.43 30.14
CA ALA A 139 -12.31 1.09 31.19
C ALA A 139 -13.44 0.21 31.73
N ALA A 140 -14.18 -0.48 30.85
CA ALA A 140 -15.24 -1.39 31.24
C ALA A 140 -14.71 -2.57 32.08
N LEU A 141 -13.58 -3.16 31.68
CA LEU A 141 -12.93 -4.23 32.44
C LEU A 141 -12.43 -3.75 33.81
N ALA A 142 -11.85 -2.54 33.87
CA ALA A 142 -11.41 -1.94 35.13
C ALA A 142 -12.58 -1.67 36.09
N LEU A 143 -13.70 -1.17 35.57
CA LEU A 143 -14.92 -0.96 36.34
C LEU A 143 -15.50 -2.30 36.84
N LEU A 144 -15.60 -3.29 35.95
CA LEU A 144 -16.10 -4.63 36.32
C LEU A 144 -15.25 -5.26 37.43
N HIS A 145 -13.93 -5.27 37.26
CA HIS A 145 -13.00 -5.77 38.28
C HIS A 145 -13.20 -5.06 39.62
N THR A 146 -13.26 -3.72 39.63
CA THR A 146 -13.44 -2.93 40.85
C THR A 146 -14.77 -3.27 41.55
N THR A 147 -15.85 -3.47 40.78
CA THR A 147 -17.15 -3.86 41.35
C THR A 147 -17.16 -5.28 41.93
N LEU A 148 -16.43 -6.22 41.31
CA LEU A 148 -16.30 -7.59 41.81
C LEU A 148 -15.45 -7.64 43.09
N THR A 149 -14.31 -6.94 43.13
CA THR A 149 -13.46 -6.90 44.32
C THR A 149 -14.16 -6.25 45.51
N ARG A 150 -15.03 -5.25 45.29
CA ARG A 150 -15.76 -4.59 46.38
C ARG A 150 -16.89 -5.44 46.98
N ARG A 151 -17.34 -6.48 46.26
CA ARG A 151 -18.45 -7.35 46.69
C ARG A 151 -17.99 -8.59 47.47
N ASN A 152 -16.70 -8.92 47.40
CA ASN A 152 -16.07 -9.97 48.20
C ASN A 152 -15.39 -9.36 49.43
#